data_AF-A0A8S9GMR4-F1
#
_entry.id   AF-A0A8S9GMR4-F1
#
_cell.length_a   1.000
_cell.length_b   1.000
_cell.length_c   1.000
_cell.angle_alpha   90.00
_cell.angle_beta   90.00
_cell.angle_gamma   90.00
#
_symmetry.space_group_name_H-M   'P 1'
#
loop_
_entity.id
_entity.type
_entity.pdbx_description
1 polymer ?
#
loop_
_entity_poly.entity_id
_entity_poly.type
_entity_poly.pdbx_seq_one_letter_code
_entity_poly.pdbx_strand_id
1 'polypeptide(L)'
;WEVNSCGYHGDDGNIYLGKGTGEAFGPTYTTGDTVGGGINYASQEFFFTKNGALVGKIPKDIKGHLFPTVAVHSQNEEVSVNFGKQKFVFDVKGYETSARNKQQMAIEKIFIPPNIGYGLVKSYLLHYGYEETLNAFNLATKTTVPPILIAQENAIDEDDLHQRKTLRKLVRNGDIDAALANLQDWYPQIVQDDKSVVCFLLHCQRFIEFVRVGKLAEGVKYGRLELAKFVGLTEFQDIIEVLMTPFNFIPFASFKQDLVQMQIDFILLVSYVDFHVDYSGLLCFACLSKARGITGGVLPRRLAEGTSC
;
A
#
# COMPACT_ATOMS: atom_id res chain seq x y z
N TRP A 1 24.27 38.91 -4.62
CA TRP A 1 23.18 38.00 -5.03
C TRP A 1 23.76 36.62 -5.24
N GLU A 2 23.22 35.62 -4.57
CA GLU A 2 23.64 34.22 -4.69
C GLU A 2 22.81 33.54 -5.78
N VAL A 3 23.37 32.59 -6.53
CA VAL A 3 22.69 31.96 -7.70
C VAL A 3 21.29 31.41 -7.37
N ASN A 4 21.09 30.94 -6.13
CA ASN A 4 19.82 30.40 -5.65
C ASN A 4 18.94 31.39 -4.86
N SER A 5 19.19 32.70 -4.96
CA SER A 5 18.39 33.71 -4.26
C SER A 5 17.30 34.32 -5.15
N CYS A 6 16.25 34.83 -4.51
CA CYS A 6 15.15 35.56 -5.13
C CYS A 6 14.83 36.74 -4.21
N GLY A 7 15.00 37.97 -4.68
CA GLY A 7 14.78 39.18 -3.88
C GLY A 7 13.94 40.19 -4.63
N TYR A 8 12.97 40.79 -3.94
CA TYR A 8 12.12 41.86 -4.46
C TYR A 8 12.51 43.17 -3.78
N HIS A 9 12.91 44.16 -4.58
CA HIS A 9 13.49 45.42 -4.11
C HIS A 9 12.44 46.51 -3.92
N GLY A 10 12.62 47.31 -2.85
CA GLY A 10 11.68 48.38 -2.49
C GLY A 10 11.94 49.69 -3.22
N ASP A 11 13.20 49.96 -3.57
CA ASP A 11 13.65 51.21 -4.19
C ASP A 11 13.29 51.31 -5.68
N ASP A 12 13.36 50.21 -6.41
CA ASP A 12 13.09 50.16 -7.86
C ASP A 12 11.91 49.25 -8.25
N GLY A 13 11.41 48.42 -7.33
CA GLY A 13 10.33 47.47 -7.61
C GLY A 13 10.76 46.26 -8.45
N ASN A 14 12.07 46.04 -8.62
CA ASN A 14 12.60 44.97 -9.45
C ASN A 14 12.74 43.65 -8.68
N ILE A 15 12.75 42.55 -9.43
CA ILE A 15 13.08 41.22 -8.94
C ILE A 15 14.51 40.83 -9.32
N TYR A 16 15.24 40.26 -8.38
CA TYR A 16 16.62 39.80 -8.53
C TYR A 16 16.69 38.29 -8.33
N LEU A 17 17.05 37.56 -9.38
CA LEU A 17 17.01 36.09 -9.41
C LEU A 17 18.39 35.45 -9.28
N GLY A 18 19.19 35.93 -8.33
CA GLY A 18 20.55 35.44 -8.08
C GLY A 18 21.61 36.00 -9.05
N LYS A 19 21.29 37.14 -9.68
CA LYS A 19 22.19 37.92 -10.54
C LYS A 19 22.19 39.38 -10.07
N GLY A 20 23.20 40.14 -10.48
CA GLY A 20 23.30 41.57 -10.14
C GLY A 20 22.34 42.48 -10.92
N THR A 21 21.66 41.96 -11.94
CA THR A 21 20.70 42.69 -12.77
C THR A 21 19.28 42.38 -12.31
N GLY A 22 18.52 43.42 -11.97
CA GLY A 22 17.10 43.33 -11.64
C GLY A 22 16.22 43.36 -12.89
N GLU A 23 15.04 42.76 -12.80
CA GLU A 23 14.00 42.78 -13.83
C GLU A 23 12.74 43.46 -13.30
N ALA A 24 12.04 44.22 -14.15
CA ALA A 24 10.79 44.87 -13.77
C ALA A 24 9.76 43.83 -13.31
N PHE A 25 9.20 44.02 -12.11
CA PHE A 25 8.35 43.02 -11.49
C PHE A 25 7.12 43.60 -10.80
N GLY A 26 7.31 44.57 -9.92
CA GLY A 26 6.24 45.10 -9.09
C GLY A 26 6.39 46.60 -8.83
N PRO A 27 5.45 47.18 -8.07
CA PRO A 27 5.59 48.55 -7.60
C PRO A 27 6.76 48.67 -6.62
N THR A 28 7.26 49.89 -6.40
CA THR A 28 8.12 50.18 -5.25
C THR A 28 7.34 50.05 -3.94
N TYR A 29 8.03 49.94 -2.82
CA TYR A 29 7.41 49.93 -1.49
C TYR A 29 8.24 50.69 -0.47
N THR A 30 7.57 51.25 0.54
CA THR A 30 8.20 52.16 1.50
C THR A 30 7.55 52.06 2.88
N THR A 31 7.93 52.95 3.79
CA THR A 31 7.37 53.05 5.14
C THR A 31 5.85 53.01 5.13
N GLY A 32 5.28 52.11 5.93
CA GLY A 32 3.83 51.88 6.02
C GLY A 32 3.31 50.74 5.14
N ASP A 33 4.07 50.29 4.13
CA ASP A 33 3.70 49.13 3.33
C ASP A 33 4.00 47.82 4.07
N THR A 34 3.14 46.82 3.88
CA THR A 34 3.39 45.43 4.27
C THR A 34 3.76 44.60 3.04
N VAL A 35 4.98 44.08 3.01
CA VAL A 35 5.46 43.21 1.94
C VAL A 35 5.59 41.77 2.44
N GLY A 36 5.10 40.82 1.64
CA GLY A 36 5.23 39.40 1.93
C GLY A 36 5.99 38.69 0.81
N GLY A 37 6.86 37.76 1.17
CA GLY A 37 7.49 36.80 0.25
C GLY A 37 7.05 35.39 0.60
N GLY A 38 6.71 34.59 -0.39
CA GLY A 38 6.26 33.23 -0.21
C GLY A 38 6.77 32.29 -1.29
N ILE A 39 6.71 31.00 -0.99
CA ILE A 39 7.16 29.93 -1.86
C ILE A 39 5.98 28.97 -2.08
N ASN A 40 5.69 28.66 -3.33
CA ASN A 40 4.82 27.56 -3.69
C ASN A 40 5.65 26.40 -4.22
N TYR A 41 5.89 25.40 -3.36
CA TYR A 41 6.69 24.22 -3.72
C TYR A 41 6.01 23.32 -4.76
N ALA A 42 4.68 23.33 -4.84
CA ALA A 42 3.94 22.51 -5.80
C ALA A 42 4.11 23.03 -7.23
N SER A 43 4.13 24.36 -7.42
CA SER A 43 4.37 24.97 -8.73
C SER A 43 5.82 25.39 -8.97
N GLN A 44 6.72 25.23 -7.99
CA GLN A 44 8.12 25.69 -8.06
C GLN A 44 8.20 27.20 -8.37
N GLU A 45 7.46 28.00 -7.59
CA GLU A 45 7.35 29.44 -7.78
C GLU A 45 7.64 30.20 -6.48
N PHE A 46 8.37 31.31 -6.60
CA PHE A 46 8.33 32.38 -5.60
C PHE A 46 7.14 33.29 -5.90
N PHE A 47 6.54 33.88 -4.88
CA PHE A 47 5.54 34.91 -5.04
C PHE A 47 5.73 36.02 -4.02
N PHE A 48 5.34 37.23 -4.39
CA PHE A 48 5.41 38.39 -3.53
C PHE A 48 4.07 39.10 -3.43
N THR A 49 3.86 39.78 -2.32
CA THR A 49 2.62 40.47 -2.00
C THR A 49 2.93 41.86 -1.44
N LYS A 50 2.03 42.81 -1.69
CA LYS A 50 2.09 44.17 -1.14
C LYS A 50 0.71 44.52 -0.61
N ASN A 51 0.62 44.91 0.66
CA ASN A 51 -0.60 45.32 1.34
C ASN A 51 -1.75 44.31 1.19
N GLY A 52 -1.43 43.01 1.22
CA GLY A 52 -2.38 41.92 1.09
C GLY A 52 -2.80 41.56 -0.34
N ALA A 53 -2.29 42.26 -1.35
CA ALA A 53 -2.49 41.92 -2.76
C ALA A 53 -1.29 41.17 -3.32
N LEU A 54 -1.54 40.19 -4.19
CA LEU A 54 -0.48 39.50 -4.94
C LEU A 54 0.15 40.44 -5.96
N VAL A 55 1.48 40.60 -5.89
CA VAL A 55 2.26 41.41 -6.85
C VAL A 55 2.58 40.59 -8.09
N GLY A 56 3.13 39.39 -7.89
CA GLY A 56 3.53 38.53 -8.99
C GLY A 56 4.09 37.20 -8.52
N LYS A 57 4.32 36.31 -9.48
CA LYS A 57 4.91 34.98 -9.28
C LYS A 57 6.08 34.80 -10.23
N ILE A 58 7.12 34.14 -9.76
CA ILE A 58 8.32 33.87 -10.55
C ILE A 58 8.62 32.37 -10.48
N PRO A 59 8.56 31.65 -11.61
CA PRO A 59 9.05 30.29 -11.71
C PRO A 59 10.56 30.28 -11.44
N LYS A 60 11.00 29.48 -10.48
CA LYS A 60 12.41 29.24 -10.22
C LYS A 60 12.55 27.86 -9.62
N ASP A 61 13.46 27.07 -10.17
CA ASP A 61 13.79 25.75 -9.64
C ASP A 61 14.36 25.89 -8.22
N ILE A 62 13.62 25.43 -7.22
CA ILE A 62 13.95 25.62 -5.80
C ILE A 62 14.81 24.45 -5.34
N LYS A 63 16.13 24.68 -5.26
CA LYS A 63 17.09 23.67 -4.82
C LYS A 63 17.52 23.88 -3.37
N GLY A 64 17.51 22.83 -2.58
CA GLY A 64 18.05 22.84 -1.21
C GLY A 64 17.27 23.74 -0.25
N HIS A 65 17.94 24.13 0.84
CA HIS A 65 17.35 24.97 1.87
C HIS A 65 17.41 26.45 1.47
N LEU A 66 16.31 27.17 1.72
CA LEU A 66 16.22 28.61 1.56
C LEU A 66 16.11 29.26 2.94
N PHE A 67 16.75 30.42 3.08
CA PHE A 67 16.73 31.20 4.31
C PHE A 67 16.09 32.56 4.06
N PRO A 68 15.09 32.96 4.86
CA PRO A 68 14.51 34.29 4.74
C PRO A 68 15.59 35.32 5.04
N THR A 69 15.79 36.25 4.09
CA THR A 69 16.81 37.29 4.17
C THR A 69 16.15 38.64 3.97
N VAL A 70 16.46 39.58 4.85
CA VAL A 70 16.08 40.99 4.68
C VAL A 70 17.37 41.80 4.65
N ALA A 71 17.48 42.68 3.66
CA ALA A 71 18.60 43.60 3.52
C ALA A 71 18.05 45.03 3.62
N VAL A 72 18.68 45.84 4.46
CA VAL A 72 18.43 47.27 4.62
C VAL A 72 19.69 48.02 4.20
N HIS A 73 19.55 49.19 3.61
CA HIS A 73 20.65 49.96 3.03
C HIS A 73 20.85 51.30 3.74
N SER A 74 19.77 51.99 4.11
CA SER A 74 19.84 53.36 4.65
C SER A 74 19.93 53.37 6.17
N GLN A 75 20.52 54.45 6.71
CA GLN A 75 20.53 54.67 8.16
C GLN A 75 19.09 54.86 8.68
N ASN A 76 18.81 54.27 9.84
CA ASN A 76 17.51 54.31 10.52
C ASN A 76 16.37 53.57 9.79
N GLU A 77 16.68 52.68 8.84
CA GLU A 77 15.70 51.72 8.33
C GLU A 77 15.40 50.66 9.38
N GLU A 78 14.12 50.47 9.69
CA GLU A 78 13.62 49.44 10.59
C GLU A 78 12.55 48.60 9.89
N VAL A 79 12.60 47.29 10.11
CA VAL A 79 11.63 46.33 9.59
C VAL A 79 11.13 45.44 10.71
N SER A 80 9.81 45.32 10.82
CA SER A 80 9.17 44.32 11.69
C SER A 80 8.85 43.08 10.87
N VAL A 81 9.25 41.89 11.34
CA VAL A 81 9.00 40.62 10.65
C VAL A 81 7.93 39.80 11.34
N ASN A 82 7.04 39.19 10.54
CA ASN A 82 6.03 38.24 11.02
C ASN A 82 6.20 36.90 10.31
N PHE A 83 6.65 35.88 11.04
CA PHE A 83 6.77 34.49 10.55
C PHE A 83 5.53 33.64 10.87
N GLY A 84 4.37 34.27 11.06
CA GLY A 84 3.10 33.61 11.36
C GLY A 84 2.65 33.66 12.82
N LYS A 85 3.34 34.45 13.68
CA LYS A 85 2.87 34.71 15.06
C LYS A 85 1.59 35.55 15.08
N GLN A 86 1.42 36.41 14.07
CA GLN A 86 0.22 37.20 13.87
C GLN A 86 -0.42 36.84 12.52
N LYS A 87 -1.71 37.15 12.36
CA LYS A 87 -2.42 36.94 11.08
C LYS A 87 -1.73 37.74 9.97
N PHE A 88 -1.50 37.11 8.83
CA PHE A 88 -0.97 37.77 7.64
C PHE A 88 -2.00 38.74 7.04
N VAL A 89 -1.52 39.83 6.43
CA VAL A 89 -2.35 40.75 5.64
C VAL A 89 -2.82 40.07 4.34
N PHE A 90 -1.96 39.23 3.73
CA PHE A 90 -2.31 38.40 2.58
C PHE A 90 -3.15 37.18 3.02
N ASP A 91 -4.22 36.87 2.27
CA ASP A 91 -5.05 35.69 2.50
C ASP A 91 -4.36 34.41 2.00
N VAL A 92 -3.43 33.89 2.80
CA VAL A 92 -2.70 32.66 2.50
C VAL A 92 -3.64 31.46 2.35
N LYS A 93 -4.72 31.38 3.15
CA LYS A 93 -5.67 30.26 3.11
C LYS A 93 -6.51 30.27 1.83
N GLY A 94 -7.00 31.44 1.42
CA GLY A 94 -7.72 31.60 0.15
C GLY A 94 -6.82 31.28 -1.05
N TYR A 95 -5.56 31.71 -0.99
CA TYR A 95 -4.56 31.39 -2.02
C TYR A 95 -4.30 29.88 -2.13
N GLU A 96 -4.08 29.20 -1.01
CA GLU A 96 -3.87 27.74 -0.97
C GLU A 96 -5.09 26.99 -1.53
N THR A 97 -6.29 27.38 -1.10
CA THR A 97 -7.56 26.77 -1.56
C THR A 97 -7.72 26.93 -3.07
N SER A 98 -7.43 28.12 -3.60
CA SER A 98 -7.48 28.38 -5.04
C SER A 98 -6.47 27.53 -5.82
N ALA A 99 -5.25 27.38 -5.29
CA ALA A 99 -4.23 26.53 -5.89
C ALA A 99 -4.64 25.04 -5.90
N ARG A 100 -5.17 24.54 -4.78
CA ARG A 100 -5.69 23.16 -4.66
C ARG A 100 -6.83 22.92 -5.64
N ASN A 101 -7.79 23.84 -5.74
CA ASN A 101 -8.91 23.71 -6.66
C ASN A 101 -8.44 23.68 -8.12
N LYS A 102 -7.46 24.51 -8.49
CA LYS A 102 -6.86 24.47 -9.84
C LYS A 102 -6.23 23.12 -10.15
N GLN A 103 -5.49 22.54 -9.20
CA GLN A 103 -4.88 21.22 -9.35
C GLN A 103 -5.94 20.12 -9.43
N GLN A 104 -6.96 20.17 -8.57
CA GLN A 104 -8.07 19.22 -8.56
C GLN A 104 -8.81 19.22 -9.91
N MET A 105 -9.14 20.40 -10.45
CA MET A 105 -9.75 20.53 -11.78
C MET A 105 -8.85 19.98 -12.90
N ALA A 106 -7.53 20.07 -12.76
CA ALA A 106 -6.61 19.48 -13.73
C ALA A 106 -6.62 17.94 -13.65
N ILE A 107 -6.68 17.38 -12.43
CA ILE A 107 -6.78 15.93 -12.19
C ILE A 107 -8.11 15.39 -12.72
N GLU A 108 -9.23 16.07 -12.48
CA GLU A 108 -10.56 15.64 -12.95
C GLU A 108 -10.69 15.67 -14.48
N LYS A 109 -9.87 16.47 -15.15
CA LYS A 109 -9.78 16.49 -16.63
C LYS A 109 -8.93 15.36 -17.19
N ILE A 110 -8.21 14.60 -16.35
CA ILE A 110 -7.48 13.42 -16.79
C ILE A 110 -8.51 12.37 -17.19
N PHE A 111 -8.63 12.16 -18.50
CA PHE A 111 -9.48 11.11 -19.02
C PHE A 111 -8.81 9.76 -18.79
N ILE A 112 -9.48 8.89 -18.02
CA ILE A 112 -9.13 7.48 -17.91
C ILE A 112 -10.13 6.71 -18.78
N PRO A 113 -9.66 6.01 -19.81
CA PRO A 113 -10.50 5.14 -20.63
C PRO A 113 -11.27 4.14 -19.75
N PRO A 114 -12.62 4.04 -19.87
CA PRO A 114 -13.43 3.19 -19.00
C PRO A 114 -13.00 1.72 -19.03
N ASN A 115 -12.53 1.22 -20.18
CA ASN A 115 -12.03 -0.15 -20.35
C ASN A 115 -10.90 -0.52 -19.38
N ILE A 116 -10.09 0.44 -18.92
CA ILE A 116 -9.06 0.19 -17.90
C ILE A 116 -9.72 -0.16 -16.56
N GLY A 117 -10.69 0.65 -16.12
CA GLY A 117 -11.42 0.39 -14.88
C GLY A 117 -12.16 -0.95 -14.92
N TYR A 118 -12.85 -1.24 -16.03
CA TYR A 118 -13.51 -2.52 -16.22
C TYR A 118 -12.53 -3.70 -16.23
N GLY A 119 -11.39 -3.55 -16.91
CA GLY A 119 -10.36 -4.56 -16.96
C GLY A 119 -9.76 -4.88 -15.60
N LEU A 120 -9.49 -3.85 -14.79
CA LEU A 120 -9.00 -3.99 -13.42
C LEU A 120 -10.01 -4.74 -12.53
N VAL A 121 -11.28 -4.35 -12.58
CA VAL A 121 -12.33 -5.03 -11.80
C VAL A 121 -12.51 -6.47 -12.28
N LYS A 122 -12.54 -6.71 -13.59
CA LYS A 122 -12.65 -8.07 -14.16
C LYS A 122 -11.48 -8.95 -13.71
N SER A 123 -10.25 -8.44 -13.81
CA SER A 123 -9.04 -9.14 -13.39
C SER A 123 -9.09 -9.48 -11.89
N TYR A 124 -9.50 -8.54 -11.05
CA TYR A 124 -9.69 -8.79 -9.62
C TYR A 124 -10.72 -9.90 -9.37
N LEU A 125 -11.90 -9.84 -10.00
CA LEU A 125 -12.95 -10.85 -9.82
C LEU A 125 -12.51 -12.24 -10.31
N LEU A 126 -11.78 -12.29 -11.44
CA LEU A 126 -11.18 -13.52 -11.97
C LEU A 126 -10.10 -14.09 -11.05
N HIS A 127 -9.19 -13.24 -10.55
CA HIS A 127 -8.10 -13.66 -9.67
C HIS A 127 -8.65 -14.28 -8.38
N TYR A 128 -9.65 -13.65 -7.76
CA TYR A 128 -10.23 -14.16 -6.52
C TYR A 128 -11.30 -15.25 -6.71
N GLY A 129 -11.64 -15.67 -7.93
CA GLY A 129 -12.63 -16.74 -8.12
C GLY A 129 -14.07 -16.31 -7.81
N TYR A 130 -14.38 -15.02 -7.88
CA TYR A 130 -15.72 -14.48 -7.61
C TYR A 130 -16.65 -14.64 -8.82
N GLU A 131 -16.88 -15.89 -9.24
CA GLU A 131 -17.65 -16.27 -10.44
C GLU A 131 -19.02 -15.60 -10.54
N GLU A 132 -19.84 -15.65 -9.47
CA GLU A 132 -21.18 -15.07 -9.49
C GLU A 132 -21.16 -13.55 -9.70
N THR A 133 -20.26 -12.86 -9.00
CA THR A 133 -20.06 -11.42 -9.14
C THR A 133 -19.48 -11.07 -10.51
N LEU A 134 -18.55 -11.88 -11.02
CA LEU A 134 -17.99 -11.73 -12.37
C LEU A 134 -19.07 -11.86 -13.44
N ASN A 135 -19.97 -12.83 -13.31
CA ASN A 135 -21.08 -13.04 -14.23
C ASN A 135 -22.06 -11.87 -14.21
N ALA A 136 -22.44 -11.40 -13.01
CA ALA A 136 -23.28 -10.22 -12.84
C ALA A 136 -22.61 -8.96 -13.42
N PHE A 137 -21.30 -8.79 -13.19
CA PHE A 137 -20.50 -7.69 -13.71
C PHE A 137 -20.46 -7.73 -15.24
N ASN A 138 -20.07 -8.86 -15.83
CA ASN A 138 -20.04 -9.05 -17.28
C ASN A 138 -21.40 -8.76 -17.91
N LEU A 139 -22.50 -9.23 -17.30
CA LEU A 139 -23.86 -8.96 -17.76
C LEU A 139 -24.19 -7.46 -17.75
N ALA A 140 -23.87 -6.75 -16.67
CA ALA A 140 -24.12 -5.31 -16.54
C ALA A 140 -23.27 -4.47 -17.49
N THR A 141 -22.10 -4.97 -17.90
CA THR A 141 -21.17 -4.23 -18.79
C THR A 141 -21.34 -4.53 -20.27
N LYS A 142 -22.06 -5.60 -20.64
CA LYS A 142 -22.27 -6.05 -22.05
C LYS A 142 -22.85 -4.97 -22.97
N THR A 143 -23.64 -4.03 -22.43
CA THR A 143 -24.32 -2.99 -23.20
C THR A 143 -23.63 -1.63 -23.18
N THR A 144 -22.59 -1.46 -22.36
CA THR A 144 -22.15 -0.14 -21.89
C THR A 144 -20.69 0.16 -22.22
N VAL A 145 -19.94 -0.83 -22.73
CA VAL A 145 -18.48 -0.73 -22.96
C VAL A 145 -18.12 -1.36 -24.30
N PRO A 146 -17.29 -0.71 -25.15
CA PRO A 146 -16.67 -1.37 -26.30
C PRO A 146 -15.93 -2.65 -25.86
N PRO A 147 -15.84 -3.69 -26.71
CA PRO A 147 -15.17 -4.93 -26.33
C PRO A 147 -13.75 -4.65 -25.84
N ILE A 148 -13.54 -4.96 -24.56
CA ILE A 148 -12.28 -4.77 -23.87
C ILE A 148 -11.29 -5.80 -24.42
N LEU A 149 -10.44 -5.38 -25.34
CA LEU A 149 -9.23 -6.12 -25.72
C LEU A 149 -8.19 -5.92 -24.62
N ILE A 150 -8.42 -6.48 -23.42
CA ILE A 150 -7.26 -6.90 -22.63
C ILE A 150 -6.62 -7.99 -23.48
N ALA A 151 -5.36 -7.79 -23.86
CA ALA A 151 -4.58 -8.81 -24.55
C ALA A 151 -4.88 -10.14 -23.86
N GLN A 152 -5.38 -11.12 -24.62
CA GLN A 152 -5.72 -12.46 -24.16
C GLN A 152 -4.44 -13.21 -23.76
N GLU A 153 -3.55 -12.60 -22.97
CA GLU A 153 -2.25 -13.17 -22.67
C GLU A 153 -2.38 -14.27 -21.63
N ASN A 154 -3.49 -14.35 -20.88
CA ASN A 154 -3.85 -15.53 -20.09
C ASN A 154 -5.38 -15.61 -20.00
N ALA A 155 -6.03 -16.19 -21.01
CA ALA A 155 -7.45 -16.56 -20.89
C ALA A 155 -7.55 -17.65 -19.81
N ILE A 156 -7.81 -17.25 -18.58
CA ILE A 156 -8.26 -18.15 -17.53
C ILE A 156 -9.55 -18.79 -18.04
N ASP A 157 -9.53 -20.11 -18.21
CA ASP A 157 -10.68 -20.88 -18.67
C ASP A 157 -11.85 -20.71 -17.70
N GLU A 158 -13.08 -20.67 -18.20
CA GLU A 158 -14.27 -20.60 -17.32
C GLU A 158 -14.30 -21.81 -16.37
N ASP A 159 -13.78 -22.95 -16.83
CA ASP A 159 -13.60 -24.17 -16.05
C ASP A 159 -12.65 -23.99 -14.85
N ASP A 160 -11.56 -23.24 -15.01
CA ASP A 160 -10.59 -22.97 -13.92
C ASP A 160 -11.21 -22.09 -12.81
N LEU A 161 -12.05 -21.14 -13.20
CA LEU A 161 -12.75 -20.27 -12.25
C LEU A 161 -13.76 -21.08 -11.42
N HIS A 162 -14.49 -21.98 -12.06
CA HIS A 162 -15.46 -22.85 -11.41
C HIS A 162 -14.79 -23.83 -10.44
N GLN A 163 -13.67 -24.43 -10.86
CA GLN A 163 -12.84 -25.32 -10.03
C GLN A 163 -12.34 -24.59 -8.78
N ARG A 164 -11.77 -23.39 -8.93
CA ARG A 164 -11.33 -22.55 -7.80
C ARG A 164 -12.48 -22.19 -6.85
N LYS A 165 -13.64 -21.78 -7.37
CA LYS A 165 -14.83 -21.52 -6.54
C LYS A 165 -15.23 -22.75 -5.73
N THR A 166 -15.21 -23.93 -6.36
CA THR A 166 -15.57 -25.19 -5.71
C THR A 166 -14.59 -25.55 -4.60
N LEU A 167 -13.29 -25.48 -4.85
CA LEU A 167 -12.25 -25.71 -3.84
C LEU A 167 -12.41 -24.77 -2.64
N ARG A 168 -12.64 -23.47 -2.88
CA ARG A 168 -12.91 -22.50 -1.81
C ARG A 168 -14.14 -22.86 -0.99
N LYS A 169 -15.22 -23.31 -1.63
CA LYS A 169 -16.45 -23.72 -0.94
C LYS A 169 -16.22 -24.95 -0.06
N LEU A 170 -15.52 -25.96 -0.57
CA LEU A 170 -15.19 -27.18 0.18
C LEU A 170 -14.34 -26.85 1.42
N VAL A 171 -13.30 -26.04 1.26
CA VAL A 171 -12.45 -25.65 2.39
C VAL A 171 -13.21 -24.81 3.40
N ARG A 172 -14.03 -23.84 2.96
CA ARG A 172 -14.86 -23.02 3.84
C ARG A 172 -15.86 -23.86 4.64
N ASN A 173 -16.37 -24.95 4.03
CA ASN A 173 -17.30 -25.87 4.69
C ASN A 173 -16.61 -26.86 5.63
N GLY A 174 -15.28 -27.00 5.55
CA GLY A 174 -14.50 -28.00 6.28
C GLY A 174 -14.42 -29.38 5.59
N ASP A 175 -14.86 -29.48 4.34
CA ASP A 175 -14.85 -30.70 3.55
C ASP A 175 -13.46 -30.92 2.89
N ILE A 176 -12.43 -31.04 3.72
CA ILE A 176 -11.03 -31.03 3.27
C ILE A 176 -10.66 -32.27 2.43
N ASP A 177 -11.31 -33.40 2.67
CA ASP A 177 -11.08 -34.63 1.92
C ASP A 177 -11.50 -34.51 0.46
N ALA A 178 -12.67 -33.91 0.24
CA ALA A 178 -13.14 -33.58 -1.10
C ALA A 178 -12.27 -32.51 -1.75
N ALA A 179 -11.77 -31.53 -0.97
CA ALA A 179 -10.87 -30.51 -1.48
C ALA A 179 -9.53 -31.10 -1.96
N LEU A 180 -8.93 -32.01 -1.18
CA LEU A 180 -7.68 -32.70 -1.55
C LEU A 180 -7.87 -33.61 -2.78
N ALA A 181 -8.97 -34.37 -2.83
CA ALA A 181 -9.29 -35.21 -3.99
C ALA A 181 -9.43 -34.38 -5.28
N ASN A 182 -10.23 -33.31 -5.22
CA ASN A 182 -10.40 -32.42 -6.36
C ASN A 182 -9.10 -31.70 -6.75
N LEU A 183 -8.24 -31.34 -5.78
CA LEU A 183 -6.94 -30.73 -6.08
C LEU A 183 -6.00 -31.71 -6.78
N GLN A 184 -6.00 -32.98 -6.36
CA GLN A 184 -5.22 -34.04 -6.99
C GLN A 184 -5.68 -34.31 -8.43
N ASP A 185 -6.98 -34.24 -8.68
CA ASP A 185 -7.59 -34.50 -9.99
C ASP A 185 -7.41 -33.31 -10.95
N TRP A 186 -7.63 -32.08 -10.48
CA TRP A 186 -7.62 -30.88 -11.32
C TRP A 186 -6.24 -30.24 -11.45
N TYR A 187 -5.41 -30.31 -10.41
CA TYR A 187 -4.10 -29.65 -10.36
C TYR A 187 -3.02 -30.56 -9.74
N PRO A 188 -2.75 -31.73 -10.36
CA PRO A 188 -1.82 -32.71 -9.81
C PRO A 188 -0.42 -32.11 -9.56
N GLN A 189 0.01 -31.13 -10.35
CA GLN A 189 1.29 -30.43 -10.18
C GLN A 189 1.45 -29.71 -8.83
N ILE A 190 0.35 -29.34 -8.17
CA ILE A 190 0.37 -28.71 -6.83
C ILE A 190 0.56 -29.76 -5.73
N VAL A 191 0.15 -31.00 -5.99
CA VAL A 191 0.11 -32.10 -5.01
C VAL A 191 1.22 -33.14 -5.28
N GLN A 192 1.99 -32.98 -6.35
CA GLN A 192 2.91 -33.98 -6.90
C GLN A 192 3.92 -34.56 -5.88
N ASP A 193 4.31 -33.80 -4.86
CA ASP A 193 5.26 -34.23 -3.82
C ASP A 193 4.62 -34.43 -2.44
N ASP A 194 3.32 -34.19 -2.29
CA ASP A 194 2.57 -34.18 -1.02
C ASP A 194 3.25 -33.31 0.08
N LYS A 195 4.11 -32.38 -0.33
CA LYS A 195 4.95 -31.53 0.53
C LYS A 195 4.86 -30.06 0.19
N SER A 196 4.04 -29.70 -0.80
CA SER A 196 3.76 -28.30 -1.10
C SER A 196 3.11 -27.57 0.07
N VAL A 197 3.30 -26.24 0.12
CA VAL A 197 2.67 -25.35 1.10
C VAL A 197 1.14 -25.55 1.15
N VAL A 198 0.52 -25.78 -0.02
CA VAL A 198 -0.92 -26.00 -0.13
C VAL A 198 -1.34 -27.29 0.57
N CYS A 199 -0.59 -28.38 0.38
CA CYS A 199 -0.85 -29.65 1.07
C CYS A 199 -0.69 -29.50 2.58
N PHE A 200 0.39 -28.85 3.03
CA PHE A 200 0.62 -28.58 4.46
C PHE A 200 -0.58 -27.89 5.10
N LEU A 201 -1.05 -26.81 4.48
CA LEU A 201 -2.13 -26.01 5.02
C LEU A 201 -3.48 -26.72 4.96
N LEU A 202 -3.75 -27.55 3.93
CA LEU A 202 -4.94 -28.42 3.90
C LEU A 202 -4.89 -29.46 5.02
N HIS A 203 -3.74 -30.09 5.27
CA HIS A 203 -3.57 -31.02 6.40
C HIS A 203 -3.77 -30.32 7.75
N CYS A 204 -3.28 -29.09 7.89
CA CYS A 204 -3.53 -28.26 9.06
C CYS A 204 -5.03 -27.96 9.22
N GLN A 205 -5.71 -27.55 8.15
CA GLN A 205 -7.16 -27.31 8.16
C GLN A 205 -7.92 -28.58 8.54
N ARG A 206 -7.55 -29.75 8.01
CA ARG A 206 -8.19 -31.01 8.37
C ARG A 206 -7.99 -31.37 9.84
N PHE A 207 -6.79 -31.15 10.39
CA PHE A 207 -6.53 -31.30 11.81
C PHE A 207 -7.45 -30.40 12.65
N ILE A 208 -7.60 -29.13 12.24
CA ILE A 208 -8.52 -28.17 12.86
C ILE A 208 -9.96 -28.68 12.83
N GLU A 209 -10.40 -29.25 11.72
CA GLU A 209 -11.75 -29.82 11.60
C GLU A 209 -11.98 -30.96 12.60
N PHE A 210 -10.99 -31.85 12.81
CA PHE A 210 -11.08 -32.89 13.85
C PHE A 210 -11.24 -32.30 15.26
N VAL A 211 -10.49 -31.25 15.57
CA VAL A 211 -10.59 -30.52 16.84
C VAL A 211 -11.97 -29.86 16.97
N ARG A 212 -12.48 -29.24 15.90
CA ARG A 212 -13.78 -28.56 15.87
C ARG A 212 -14.94 -29.52 16.19
N VAL A 213 -14.90 -30.75 15.67
CA VAL A 213 -15.94 -31.77 15.91
C VAL A 213 -15.71 -32.62 17.18
N GLY A 214 -14.69 -32.31 17.99
CA GLY A 214 -14.40 -33.01 19.24
C GLY A 214 -13.72 -34.38 19.08
N LYS A 215 -13.26 -34.74 17.88
CA LYS A 215 -12.55 -35.98 17.57
C LYS A 215 -11.04 -35.84 17.79
N LEU A 216 -10.67 -35.54 19.04
CA LEU A 216 -9.29 -35.17 19.40
C LEU A 216 -8.30 -36.31 19.20
N ALA A 217 -8.69 -37.55 19.51
CA ALA A 217 -7.81 -38.71 19.37
C ALA A 217 -7.47 -39.00 17.90
N GLU A 218 -8.47 -38.91 17.03
CA GLU A 218 -8.32 -39.02 15.58
C GLU A 218 -7.52 -37.86 15.01
N GLY A 219 -7.78 -36.63 15.47
CA GLY A 219 -7.01 -35.44 15.09
C GLY A 219 -5.53 -35.58 15.41
N VAL A 220 -5.18 -35.97 16.64
CA VAL A 220 -3.78 -36.22 17.04
C VAL A 220 -3.14 -37.31 16.20
N LYS A 221 -3.85 -38.42 15.96
CA LYS A 221 -3.36 -39.51 15.09
C LYS A 221 -3.10 -39.01 13.67
N TYR A 222 -4.02 -38.21 13.12
CA TYR A 222 -3.93 -37.63 11.79
C TYR A 222 -2.75 -36.66 11.68
N GLY A 223 -2.64 -35.70 12.60
CA GLY A 223 -1.54 -34.73 12.63
C GLY A 223 -0.18 -35.40 12.71
N ARG A 224 -0.03 -36.43 13.55
CA ARG A 224 1.23 -37.20 13.65
C ARG A 224 1.60 -37.97 12.39
N LEU A 225 0.62 -38.37 11.59
CA LEU A 225 0.86 -39.13 10.36
C LEU A 225 1.17 -38.19 9.18
N GLU A 226 0.31 -37.19 8.97
CA GLU A 226 0.34 -36.34 7.79
C GLU A 226 1.27 -35.13 7.96
N LEU A 227 1.25 -34.45 9.11
CA LEU A 227 2.11 -33.28 9.34
C LEU A 227 3.57 -33.67 9.58
N ALA A 228 3.84 -34.92 9.98
CA ALA A 228 5.20 -35.44 10.12
C ALA A 228 6.00 -35.41 8.80
N LYS A 229 5.31 -35.44 7.64
CA LYS A 229 5.92 -35.37 6.30
C LYS A 229 6.65 -34.03 6.05
N PHE A 230 6.30 -33.00 6.81
CA PHE A 230 6.80 -31.63 6.68
C PHE A 230 7.87 -31.30 7.73
N VAL A 231 8.18 -32.23 8.65
CA VAL A 231 9.23 -32.05 9.66
C VAL A 231 10.59 -31.94 8.97
N GLY A 232 11.34 -30.89 9.30
CA GLY A 232 12.63 -30.57 8.69
C GLY A 232 12.56 -29.57 7.53
N LEU A 233 11.36 -29.14 7.13
CA LEU A 233 11.17 -27.99 6.25
C LEU A 233 11.14 -26.71 7.10
N THR A 234 12.14 -25.84 6.91
CA THR A 234 12.33 -24.63 7.73
C THR A 234 11.15 -23.67 7.66
N GLU A 235 10.35 -23.73 6.59
CA GLU A 235 9.20 -22.86 6.34
C GLU A 235 8.00 -23.14 7.26
N PHE A 236 7.90 -24.35 7.82
CA PHE A 236 6.73 -24.79 8.59
C PHE A 236 7.03 -25.14 10.05
N GLN A 237 8.30 -25.02 10.46
CA GLN A 237 8.77 -25.54 11.75
C GLN A 237 8.02 -24.94 12.94
N ASP A 238 7.83 -23.60 12.96
CA ASP A 238 7.10 -22.90 14.02
C ASP A 238 5.64 -23.40 14.17
N ILE A 239 4.96 -23.69 13.05
CA ILE A 239 3.57 -24.15 13.03
C ILE A 239 3.47 -25.61 13.45
N ILE A 240 4.39 -26.45 12.97
CA ILE A 240 4.46 -27.87 13.33
C ILE A 240 4.70 -28.03 14.83
N GLU A 241 5.58 -27.22 15.43
CA GLU A 241 5.85 -27.25 16.87
C GLU A 241 4.59 -26.95 17.70
N VAL A 242 3.76 -26.00 17.25
CA VAL A 242 2.48 -25.64 17.88
C VAL A 242 1.41 -26.72 17.70
N LEU A 243 1.31 -27.35 16.52
CA LEU A 243 0.31 -28.38 16.25
C LEU A 243 0.65 -29.73 16.90
N MET A 244 1.94 -30.00 17.10
CA MET A 244 2.45 -31.27 17.63
C MET A 244 2.72 -31.23 19.14
N THR A 245 2.65 -30.06 19.78
CA THR A 245 2.76 -29.95 21.23
C THR A 245 1.56 -30.61 21.92
N PRO A 246 1.76 -31.37 23.01
CA PRO A 246 0.66 -32.04 23.70
C PRO A 246 -0.41 -31.03 24.16
N PHE A 247 -1.68 -31.28 23.81
CA PHE A 247 -2.87 -30.46 24.13
C PHE A 247 -3.06 -30.08 25.61
N ASN A 248 -2.28 -30.64 26.52
CA ASN A 248 -2.29 -30.31 27.95
C ASN A 248 -1.67 -28.95 28.30
N PHE A 249 -1.08 -28.21 27.34
CA PHE A 249 -0.33 -26.97 27.61
C PHE A 249 -0.83 -25.71 26.87
N ILE A 250 -1.87 -25.77 26.04
CA ILE A 250 -2.38 -24.60 25.29
C ILE A 250 -3.85 -24.34 25.64
N PRO A 251 -4.24 -23.13 26.12
CA PRO A 251 -5.64 -22.80 26.36
C PRO A 251 -6.43 -22.81 25.05
N PHE A 252 -7.39 -23.73 24.94
CA PHE A 252 -8.24 -24.01 23.76
C PHE A 252 -8.94 -22.77 23.14
N ALA A 253 -9.13 -21.71 23.93
CA ALA A 253 -9.75 -20.46 23.51
C ALA A 253 -8.84 -19.57 22.65
N SER A 254 -7.52 -19.54 22.92
CA SER A 254 -6.55 -18.78 22.09
C SER A 254 -6.39 -19.45 20.73
N PHE A 255 -6.31 -20.78 20.73
CA PHE A 255 -6.16 -21.59 19.53
C PHE A 255 -7.30 -21.34 18.52
N LYS A 256 -8.57 -21.28 18.95
CA LYS A 256 -9.72 -21.02 18.05
C LYS A 256 -9.61 -19.74 17.23
N GLN A 257 -9.06 -18.66 17.80
CA GLN A 257 -9.00 -17.36 17.11
C GLN A 257 -7.87 -17.33 16.08
N ASP A 258 -6.75 -17.98 16.39
CA ASP A 258 -5.63 -18.18 15.49
C ASP A 258 -5.98 -19.13 14.33
N LEU A 259 -6.79 -20.16 14.59
CA LEU A 259 -7.28 -21.08 13.56
C LEU A 259 -8.28 -20.44 12.59
N VAL A 260 -9.14 -19.54 13.06
CA VAL A 260 -10.06 -18.76 12.20
C VAL A 260 -9.26 -17.81 11.30
N GLN A 261 -8.20 -17.19 11.82
CA GLN A 261 -7.31 -16.35 11.02
C GLN A 261 -6.51 -17.17 10.00
N MET A 262 -6.03 -18.35 10.39
CA MET A 262 -5.35 -19.28 9.47
C MET A 262 -6.29 -19.79 8.37
N GLN A 263 -7.58 -19.98 8.67
CA GLN A 263 -8.61 -20.31 7.68
C GLN A 263 -8.88 -19.14 6.71
N ILE A 264 -8.83 -17.89 7.19
CA ILE A 264 -8.92 -16.68 6.34
C ILE A 264 -7.69 -16.55 5.43
N ASP A 265 -6.50 -16.73 5.98
CA ASP A 265 -5.24 -16.64 5.25
C ASP A 265 -5.11 -17.80 4.25
N PHE A 266 -5.66 -18.98 4.56
CA PHE A 266 -5.75 -20.12 3.63
C PHE A 266 -6.76 -19.88 2.50
N ILE A 267 -7.93 -19.31 2.80
CA ILE A 267 -8.91 -18.90 1.76
C ILE A 267 -8.28 -17.86 0.82
N LEU A 268 -7.47 -16.94 1.35
CA LEU A 268 -6.70 -15.98 0.55
C LEU A 268 -5.59 -16.69 -0.24
N LEU A 269 -4.88 -17.65 0.34
CA LEU A 269 -3.82 -18.42 -0.32
C LEU A 269 -4.34 -19.27 -1.49
N VAL A 270 -5.49 -19.92 -1.34
CA VAL A 270 -6.20 -20.61 -2.45
C VAL A 270 -6.69 -19.61 -3.52
N SER A 271 -6.86 -18.33 -3.16
CA SER A 271 -7.12 -17.25 -4.12
C SER A 271 -5.84 -16.71 -4.77
N TYR A 272 -4.68 -16.89 -4.13
CA TYR A 272 -3.37 -16.32 -4.48
C TYR A 272 -2.46 -17.31 -5.19
N VAL A 273 -2.89 -18.56 -5.39
CA VAL A 273 -2.20 -19.48 -6.30
C VAL A 273 -2.38 -18.92 -7.71
N ASP A 274 -1.60 -17.90 -8.05
CA ASP A 274 -1.22 -17.65 -9.43
C ASP A 274 -0.46 -18.91 -9.83
N PHE A 275 -1.16 -19.79 -10.56
CA PHE A 275 -0.69 -21.10 -11.02
C PHE A 275 0.60 -21.05 -11.86
N HIS A 276 1.24 -19.89 -12.02
CA HIS A 276 2.43 -19.61 -12.82
C HIS A 276 3.51 -18.74 -12.13
N VAL A 277 3.38 -18.33 -10.85
CA VAL A 277 4.40 -17.48 -10.18
C VAL A 277 4.81 -18.00 -8.81
N ASP A 278 6.12 -18.21 -8.65
CA ASP A 278 6.77 -18.64 -7.41
C ASP A 278 6.79 -17.48 -6.39
N TYR A 279 5.84 -17.51 -5.45
CA TYR A 279 5.74 -16.55 -4.33
C TYR A 279 6.17 -17.17 -2.98
N SER A 280 6.97 -18.24 -3.00
CA SER A 280 7.50 -18.93 -1.80
C SER A 280 8.06 -17.98 -0.73
N GLY A 281 8.67 -16.87 -1.13
CA GLY A 281 9.31 -15.91 -0.20
C GLY A 281 8.39 -14.92 0.54
N LEU A 282 7.24 -14.51 -0.03
CA LEU A 282 6.41 -13.45 0.59
C LEU A 282 5.30 -13.99 1.51
N LEU A 283 4.74 -15.16 1.20
CA LEU A 283 3.61 -15.73 1.96
C LEU A 283 4.03 -16.28 3.33
N CYS A 284 5.26 -16.76 3.46
CA CYS A 284 5.82 -17.24 4.72
C CYS A 284 5.91 -16.10 5.77
N PHE A 285 6.21 -14.87 5.33
CA PHE A 285 6.41 -13.73 6.22
C PHE A 285 5.13 -13.21 6.89
N ALA A 286 3.99 -13.24 6.20
CA ALA A 286 2.72 -12.75 6.75
C ALA A 286 2.14 -13.67 7.83
N CYS A 287 2.20 -14.99 7.61
CA CYS A 287 1.83 -16.00 8.62
C CYS A 287 2.82 -16.02 9.79
N LEU A 288 4.15 -15.97 9.53
CA LEU A 288 5.18 -16.02 10.58
C LEU A 288 5.27 -14.76 11.44
N SER A 289 5.10 -13.56 10.85
CA SER A 289 5.16 -12.29 11.59
C SER A 289 4.10 -12.23 12.69
N LYS A 290 2.94 -12.86 12.47
CA LYS A 290 1.83 -12.86 13.44
C LYS A 290 1.93 -14.01 14.45
N ALA A 291 2.45 -15.17 14.05
CA ALA A 291 2.77 -16.25 14.98
C ALA A 291 3.84 -15.82 16.01
N ARG A 292 4.82 -15.01 15.61
CA ARG A 292 5.82 -14.40 16.52
C ARG A 292 5.26 -13.37 17.51
N GLY A 293 4.05 -12.85 17.27
CA GLY A 293 3.35 -11.98 18.21
C GLY A 293 2.70 -12.74 19.38
N ILE A 294 2.64 -14.07 19.31
CA ILE A 294 1.94 -14.95 20.26
C ILE A 294 2.87 -15.40 21.40
N THR A 295 4.18 -15.48 21.18
CA THR A 295 5.16 -15.79 22.23
C THR A 295 5.63 -14.50 22.91
N GLY A 296 4.94 -14.11 23.97
CA GLY A 296 5.37 -13.00 24.81
C GLY A 296 6.82 -13.15 25.27
N GLY A 297 7.70 -12.26 24.79
CA GLY A 297 9.00 -11.95 25.37
C GLY A 297 10.18 -12.85 25.01
N VAL A 298 11.08 -12.33 24.17
CA VAL A 298 12.48 -11.95 24.48
C VAL A 298 13.21 -11.83 23.13
N LEU A 299 13.54 -10.59 22.75
CA LEU A 299 14.50 -10.30 21.69
C LEU A 299 15.86 -10.94 22.03
N PRO A 300 16.47 -11.77 21.17
CA PRO A 300 17.90 -11.95 21.20
C PRO A 300 18.52 -10.66 20.64
N ARG A 301 19.13 -9.85 21.52
CA ARG A 301 20.16 -8.90 21.09
C ARG A 301 21.26 -9.70 20.39
N ARG A 302 21.34 -9.61 19.07
CA ARG A 302 22.57 -9.70 18.28
C ARG A 302 22.22 -9.49 16.83
N LEU A 303 22.48 -8.28 16.35
CA LEU A 303 22.92 -7.92 14.99
C LEU A 303 23.14 -6.40 15.00
N ALA A 304 24.12 -5.97 15.78
CA ALA A 304 24.68 -4.63 15.74
C ALA A 304 26.12 -4.74 16.21
N GLU A 305 26.99 -5.20 15.32
CA GLU A 305 28.44 -4.96 15.40
C GLU A 305 29.08 -5.39 14.06
N GLY A 306 29.68 -4.41 13.39
CA GLY A 306 30.91 -4.62 12.61
C GLY A 306 30.77 -4.94 11.13
N THR A 307 30.76 -3.90 10.30
CA THR A 307 31.77 -3.76 9.22
C THR A 307 31.92 -2.29 8.85
N SER A 308 32.86 -1.62 9.54
CA SER A 308 33.67 -0.58 8.92
C SER A 308 35.07 -1.13 8.74
N CYS A 309 35.48 -1.26 7.48
CA CYS A 309 36.81 -0.96 6.96
C CYS A 309 36.61 -0.68 5.47
#